data_AF-A0A268BW72-F1
#
_entry.id   AF-A0A268BW72-F1
#
_cell.length_a   1.000
_cell.length_b   1.000
_cell.length_c   1.000
_cell.angle_alpha   90.00
_cell.angle_beta   90.00
_cell.angle_gamma   90.00
#
_symmetry.space_group_name_H-M   'P 1'
#
loop_
_entity.id
_entity.type
_entity.pdbx_description
1 polymer ?
#
loop_
_entity_poly.entity_id
_entity_poly.type
_entity_poly.pdbx_seq_one_letter_code
_entity_poly.pdbx_strand_id
1 'polypeptide(L)'
;MRSKKTLIHAAVDINQTANQFKSSIVLVMDNKVVDAKSMLGLSNSVLTSDFFRLEIYGEDAEEAKKAMRDVFLSNGLPVEISNK
;
A
#
# COMPACT_ATOMS: atom_id res chain seq x y z
N MET A 1 3.12 11.71 16.40
CA MET A 1 4.33 11.41 15.59
C MET A 1 4.48 9.89 15.50
N ARG A 2 4.38 9.28 14.31
CA ARG A 2 4.54 7.81 14.14
C ARG A 2 6.02 7.44 14.29
N SER A 3 6.32 6.38 15.03
CA SER A 3 7.72 5.94 15.19
C SER A 3 8.23 5.25 13.92
N LYS A 4 9.53 5.34 13.64
CA LYS A 4 10.17 4.66 12.50
C LYS A 4 9.95 3.14 12.53
N LYS A 5 9.89 2.54 13.73
CA LYS A 5 9.59 1.11 13.93
C LYS A 5 8.17 0.76 13.47
N THR A 6 7.19 1.62 13.77
CA THR A 6 5.79 1.45 13.36
C THR A 6 5.65 1.50 11.83
N LEU A 7 6.40 2.37 11.16
CA LEU A 7 6.36 2.50 9.70
C LEU A 7 6.97 1.28 8.97
N ILE A 8 8.01 0.66 9.54
CA ILE A 8 8.58 -0.58 8.99
C ILE A 8 7.58 -1.73 9.10
N HIS A 9 6.90 -1.89 10.24
CA HIS A 9 5.85 -2.90 10.38
C HIS A 9 4.71 -2.68 9.40
N ALA A 10 4.26 -1.43 9.22
CA ALA A 10 3.23 -1.11 8.23
C ALA A 10 3.65 -1.52 6.81
N ALA A 11 4.91 -1.26 6.42
CA ALA A 11 5.42 -1.70 5.13
C ALA A 11 5.41 -3.24 4.99
N VAL A 12 5.73 -3.98 6.06
CA VAL A 12 5.66 -5.46 6.05
C VAL A 12 4.21 -5.93 5.88
N ASP A 13 3.27 -5.41 6.67
CA ASP A 13 1.86 -5.81 6.63
C ASP A 13 1.24 -5.52 5.25
N ILE A 14 1.51 -4.34 4.70
CA ILE A 14 1.06 -3.93 3.37
C ILE A 14 1.64 -4.87 2.30
N ASN A 15 2.93 -5.17 2.38
CA ASN A 15 3.58 -6.05 1.41
C ASN A 15 3.03 -7.48 1.46
N GLN A 16 2.87 -8.02 2.66
CA GLN A 16 2.32 -9.36 2.86
C GLN A 16 0.89 -9.45 2.35
N THR A 17 0.06 -8.46 2.68
CA THR A 17 -1.33 -8.37 2.18
C THR A 17 -1.35 -8.29 0.66
N ALA A 18 -0.51 -7.44 0.05
CA ALA A 18 -0.45 -7.31 -1.40
C ALA A 18 -0.06 -8.63 -2.11
N ASN A 19 0.87 -9.40 -1.52
CA ASN A 19 1.33 -10.67 -2.08
C ASN A 19 0.29 -11.82 -2.01
N GLN A 20 -0.85 -11.63 -1.33
CA GLN A 20 -1.95 -12.60 -1.34
C GLN A 20 -2.78 -12.56 -2.63
N PHE A 21 -2.68 -11.46 -3.39
CA PHE A 21 -3.48 -11.23 -4.58
C PHE A 21 -2.65 -11.41 -5.85
N LYS A 22 -3.31 -11.84 -6.93
CA LYS A 22 -2.73 -11.90 -8.27
C LYS A 22 -2.68 -10.52 -8.92
N SER A 23 -3.62 -9.65 -8.59
CA SER A 23 -3.69 -8.26 -9.08
C SER A 23 -2.37 -7.52 -8.90
N SER A 24 -2.05 -6.67 -9.86
CA SER A 24 -1.04 -5.63 -9.68
C SER A 24 -1.59 -4.57 -8.73
N ILE A 25 -0.82 -4.22 -7.71
CA ILE A 25 -1.22 -3.27 -6.66
C ILE A 25 -0.18 -2.16 -6.65
N VAL A 26 -0.58 -1.00 -7.16
CA VAL A 26 0.29 0.14 -7.40
C VAL A 26 -0.04 1.24 -6.39
N LEU A 27 0.99 1.71 -5.70
CA LEU A 27 0.93 2.90 -4.86
C LEU A 27 1.40 4.11 -5.65
N VAL A 28 0.50 5.08 -5.79
CA VAL A 28 0.77 6.38 -6.40
C VAL A 28 0.88 7.41 -5.27
N MET A 29 2.03 8.10 -5.25
CA MET A 29 2.35 9.20 -4.35
C MET A 29 2.92 10.33 -5.22
N ASP A 30 2.89 11.57 -4.74
CA ASP A 30 3.22 12.82 -5.47
C ASP A 30 4.10 12.65 -6.74
N ASN A 31 5.33 12.20 -6.58
CA ASN A 31 6.29 11.99 -7.67
C ASN A 31 6.82 10.56 -7.77
N LYS A 32 6.14 9.59 -7.15
CA LYS A 32 6.59 8.20 -7.05
C LYS A 32 5.46 7.22 -7.32
N VAL A 33 5.81 6.18 -8.06
CA VAL A 33 4.95 5.02 -8.28
C VAL A 33 5.70 3.80 -7.79
N VAL A 34 5.06 3.00 -6.94
CA VAL A 34 5.68 1.82 -6.31
C VAL A 34 4.75 0.64 -6.39
N ASP A 35 5.29 -0.51 -6.77
CA ASP A 35 4.61 -1.79 -6.61
C ASP A 35 4.57 -2.18 -5.13
N ALA A 36 3.38 -2.34 -4.57
CA ALA A 36 3.19 -2.71 -3.16
C ALA A 36 3.80 -4.09 -2.81
N LYS A 37 4.01 -4.96 -3.81
CA LYS A 37 4.68 -6.25 -3.65
C LYS A 37 6.20 -6.12 -3.58
N SER A 38 6.78 -4.97 -3.93
CA SER A 38 8.21 -4.68 -3.80
C SER A 38 8.55 -4.07 -2.43
N MET A 39 9.08 -4.89 -1.51
CA MET A 39 9.42 -4.46 -0.15
C MET A 39 10.45 -3.30 -0.13
N LEU A 40 11.39 -3.28 -1.07
CA LEU A 40 12.40 -2.22 -1.17
C LEU A 40 11.73 -0.88 -1.53
N GLY A 41 10.88 -0.86 -2.55
CA GLY A 41 10.17 0.36 -2.96
C GLY A 41 9.20 0.84 -1.89
N LEU A 42 8.50 -0.09 -1.25
CA LEU A 42 7.49 0.20 -0.24
C LEU A 42 8.09 0.77 1.04
N SER A 43 9.17 0.18 1.56
CA SER A 43 9.82 0.65 2.79
C SER A 43 10.30 2.09 2.66
N ASN A 44 10.85 2.49 1.52
CA ASN A 44 11.22 3.88 1.25
C ASN A 44 10.00 4.81 1.18
N SER A 45 8.91 4.32 0.57
CA SER A 45 7.70 5.10 0.32
C SER A 45 6.91 5.41 1.60
N VAL A 46 6.68 4.38 2.44
CA VAL A 46 5.96 4.52 3.72
C VAL A 46 6.70 5.43 4.70
N LEU A 47 8.03 5.52 4.59
CA LEU A 47 8.84 6.43 5.41
C LEU A 47 8.80 7.90 4.94
N THR A 48 8.38 8.16 3.71
CA THR A 48 8.56 9.49 3.07
C THR A 48 7.26 10.13 2.59
N SER A 49 6.12 9.44 2.70
CA SER A 49 4.85 9.90 2.15
C SER A 49 3.76 9.96 3.22
N ASP A 50 2.97 11.02 3.21
CA ASP A 50 1.83 11.19 4.11
C ASP A 50 0.49 10.77 3.48
N PHE A 51 0.44 10.72 2.15
CA PHE A 51 -0.74 10.38 1.36
C PHE A 51 -0.43 9.24 0.40
N PHE A 52 -1.35 8.28 0.33
CA PHE A 52 -1.24 7.12 -0.53
C PHE A 52 -2.48 6.99 -1.39
N ARG A 53 -2.29 6.75 -2.69
CA ARG A 53 -3.36 6.32 -3.59
C ARG A 53 -3.07 4.91 -4.09
N LEU A 54 -4.07 4.06 -4.06
CA LEU A 54 -4.02 2.70 -4.58
C LEU A 54 -4.67 2.63 -5.96
N GLU A 55 -3.95 2.06 -6.91
CA GLU A 55 -4.45 1.64 -8.21
C GLU A 55 -4.27 0.11 -8.29
N ILE A 56 -5.35 -0.62 -8.55
CA ILE A 56 -5.36 -2.08 -8.47
C ILE A 56 -5.98 -2.66 -9.74
N TYR A 57 -5.22 -3.53 -10.40
CA TYR A 57 -5.57 -4.10 -11.70
C TYR A 57 -5.41 -5.62 -11.67
N GLY A 58 -6.47 -6.35 -12.03
CA GLY A 58 -6.42 -7.80 -12.13
C GLY A 58 -7.77 -8.47 -11.86
N GLU A 59 -7.76 -9.80 -11.86
CA GLU A 59 -8.96 -10.63 -11.71
C GLU A 59 -9.56 -10.61 -10.30
N ASP A 60 -8.74 -10.36 -9.28
CA ASP A 60 -9.11 -10.29 -7.86
C ASP A 60 -9.00 -8.86 -7.31
N ALA A 61 -9.20 -7.87 -8.19
CA ALA A 61 -8.97 -6.45 -7.87
C ALA A 61 -9.95 -5.91 -6.81
N GLU A 62 -11.20 -6.37 -6.81
CA GLU A 62 -12.22 -5.89 -5.85
C GLU A 62 -11.93 -6.41 -4.43
N GLU A 63 -11.53 -7.68 -4.31
CA GLU A 63 -11.08 -8.27 -3.05
C GLU A 63 -9.80 -7.61 -2.56
N ALA A 64 -8.84 -7.37 -3.47
CA ALA A 64 -7.60 -6.68 -3.17
C ALA A 64 -7.85 -5.24 -2.69
N LYS A 65 -8.74 -4.47 -3.33
CA LYS A 65 -9.12 -3.11 -2.89
C LYS A 65 -9.58 -3.11 -1.45
N LYS A 66 -10.45 -4.04 -1.07
CA LYS A 66 -10.96 -4.15 0.30
C LYS A 66 -9.83 -4.46 1.30
N ALA A 67 -9.08 -5.52 1.05
CA ALA A 67 -8.00 -5.94 1.96
C ALA A 67 -6.89 -4.88 2.09
N MET A 68 -6.51 -4.26 0.97
CA MET A 68 -5.51 -3.20 0.95
C MET A 68 -6.01 -1.95 1.68
N ARG A 69 -7.28 -1.57 1.53
CA ARG A 69 -7.85 -0.46 2.33
C ARG A 69 -7.77 -0.76 3.83
N ASP A 70 -8.14 -1.98 4.23
CA ASP A 70 -8.21 -2.37 5.63
C ASP A 70 -6.83 -2.40 6.30
N VAL A 71 -5.79 -2.91 5.61
CA VAL A 71 -4.41 -2.95 6.17
C VAL A 71 -3.80 -1.56 6.31
N PHE A 72 -4.07 -0.65 5.37
CA PHE A 72 -3.63 0.75 5.45
C PHE A 72 -4.30 1.46 6.63
N LEU A 73 -5.63 1.35 6.77
CA LEU A 73 -6.37 1.96 7.87
C LEU A 73 -5.96 1.38 9.23
N SER A 74 -5.72 0.07 9.32
CA SER A 74 -5.26 -0.60 10.55
C SER A 74 -3.87 -0.12 11.00
N ASN A 75 -3.01 0.26 10.05
CA ASN A 75 -1.73 0.90 10.30
C ASN A 75 -1.82 2.43 10.49
N GLY A 76 -3.04 2.97 10.51
CA GLY A 76 -3.32 4.38 10.64
C GLY A 76 -2.82 5.20 9.45
N LEU A 77 -2.66 4.61 8.27
CA LEU A 77 -2.22 5.27 7.04
C LEU A 77 -3.45 5.61 6.19
N PRO A 78 -3.81 6.89 6.03
CA PRO A 78 -4.88 7.28 5.13
C PRO A 78 -4.57 6.87 3.70
N VAL A 79 -5.54 6.27 3.02
CA VAL A 79 -5.38 5.79 1.65
C VAL A 79 -6.62 6.11 0.82
N GLU A 80 -6.40 6.55 -0.42
CA GLU A 80 -7.43 6.73 -1.44
C GLU A 80 -7.40 5.53 -2.40
N ILE A 81 -8.55 5.00 -2.80
CA ILE A 81 -8.63 3.99 -3.86
C ILE A 81 -9.07 4.67 -5.14
N SER A 82 -8.28 4.52 -6.20
CA SER A 82 -8.62 4.99 -7.54
C SER A 82 -9.50 3.95 -8.24
N ASN A 83 -10.54 4.43 -8.93
CA ASN A 83 -11.43 3.62 -9.77
C ASN A 83 -11.10 3.73 -11.27
N LYS A 84 -9.91 4.23 -11.60
CA LYS A 84 -9.48 4.36 -13.00
C LYS A 84 -9.27 3.01 -13.67
#